data_AF-A0A958P1Y3-F1
#
_entry.id   AF-A0A958P1Y3-F1
#
_cell.length_a   1.000
_cell.length_b   1.000
_cell.length_c   1.000
_cell.angle_alpha   90.00
_cell.angle_beta   90.00
_cell.angle_gamma   90.00
#
_symmetry.space_group_name_H-M   'P 1'
#
loop_
_entity.id
_entity.type
_entity.pdbx_description
1 polymer ?
#
loop_
_entity_poly.entity_id
_entity_poly.type
_entity_poly.pdbx_seq_one_letter_code
_entity_poly.pdbx_strand_id
1 'polypeptide(L)'
;MRHFLTFLVMAWVGPAWSAFDVSCIENNCMTQGWEIWDQTTGRQSFVECFDQDCLTKGWVESPGFNRSESHCLFDDCFGKGWEVFSVATGDLLYSVRCEKDPEQNKTDCLTSGWSVLSSRGRMISHTTCLAGDCEKYGWDIELSNGAIQVVRCKDESCFNSGWTLRP
;
A
#
# COMPACT_ATOMS: atom_id res chain seq x y z
N MET A 1 -23.21 18.06 -53.75
CA MET A 1 -21.96 17.47 -53.21
C MET A 1 -22.04 17.57 -51.69
N ARG A 2 -22.14 16.44 -51.00
CA ARG A 2 -22.48 16.33 -49.58
C ARG A 2 -21.19 15.99 -48.83
N HIS A 3 -20.57 16.99 -48.21
CA HIS A 3 -19.33 16.81 -47.45
C HIS A 3 -19.66 16.16 -46.10
N PHE A 4 -19.29 14.88 -45.97
CA PHE A 4 -19.19 14.19 -44.68
C PHE A 4 -17.92 14.69 -43.99
N LEU A 5 -18.06 15.46 -42.91
CA LEU A 5 -16.97 15.71 -41.97
C LEU A 5 -16.96 14.56 -40.97
N THR A 6 -15.98 13.66 -41.11
CA THR A 6 -15.69 12.59 -40.17
C THR A 6 -15.01 13.22 -38.94
N PHE A 7 -15.67 13.22 -37.79
CA PHE A 7 -15.05 13.54 -36.51
C PHE A 7 -14.08 12.40 -36.16
N LEU A 8 -12.79 12.67 -36.28
CA LEU A 8 -11.73 11.80 -35.79
C LEU A 8 -11.73 11.88 -34.26
N VAL A 9 -12.33 10.90 -33.58
CA VAL A 9 -12.20 10.73 -32.14
C VAL A 9 -10.75 10.32 -31.89
N MET A 10 -9.91 11.27 -31.50
CA MET A 10 -8.60 10.98 -30.93
C MET A 10 -8.84 10.25 -29.60
N ALA A 11 -8.80 8.93 -29.66
CA ALA A 11 -8.65 8.11 -28.46
C ALA A 11 -7.31 8.48 -27.83
N TRP A 12 -7.37 9.25 -26.75
CA TRP A 12 -6.23 9.47 -25.88
C TRP A 12 -5.85 8.13 -25.27
N VAL A 13 -4.92 7.43 -25.90
CA VAL A 13 -4.23 6.31 -25.29
C VAL A 13 -3.27 6.93 -24.27
N GLY A 14 -3.79 7.25 -23.09
CA GLY A 14 -2.95 7.61 -21.96
C GLY A 14 -1.98 6.45 -21.69
N PRO A 15 -0.73 6.74 -21.29
CA PRO A 15 0.22 5.69 -20.96
C PRO A 15 -0.35 4.87 -19.79
N ALA A 16 -0.49 3.56 -20.01
CA ALA A 16 -0.91 2.58 -19.02
C ALA A 16 0.21 2.42 -17.97
N TRP A 17 0.31 3.37 -17.05
CA TRP A 17 1.09 3.22 -15.84
C TRP A 17 0.26 2.39 -14.85
N SER A 18 0.90 1.43 -14.18
CA SER A 18 0.27 0.58 -13.17
C SER A 18 -0.18 1.47 -12.00
N ALA A 19 -1.40 1.98 -12.09
CA ALA A 19 -1.99 2.82 -11.07
C ALA A 19 -2.98 1.99 -10.25
N PHE A 20 -2.76 1.94 -8.94
CA PHE A 20 -3.74 1.38 -8.01
C PHE A 20 -4.44 2.54 -7.30
N ASP A 21 -5.75 2.43 -7.21
CA ASP A 21 -6.59 3.32 -6.43
C ASP A 21 -7.10 2.56 -5.21
N VAL A 22 -6.80 3.04 -4.01
CA VAL A 22 -7.16 2.41 -2.76
C VAL A 22 -8.23 3.26 -2.06
N SER A 23 -9.30 2.61 -1.60
CA SER A 23 -10.39 3.28 -0.90
C SER A 23 -10.68 2.57 0.42
N CYS A 24 -10.87 3.34 1.49
CA CYS A 24 -11.20 2.79 2.80
C CYS A 24 -12.64 2.31 2.86
N ILE A 25 -12.85 1.11 3.40
CA ILE A 25 -14.19 0.59 3.67
C ILE A 25 -14.76 1.39 4.85
N GLU A 26 -15.99 1.91 4.70
CA GLU A 26 -16.67 2.77 5.68
C GLU A 26 -15.85 3.99 6.15
N ASN A 27 -14.99 4.54 5.28
CA ASN A 27 -14.08 5.65 5.58
C ASN A 27 -13.12 5.39 6.76
N ASN A 28 -12.79 4.12 7.04
CA ASN A 28 -11.79 3.77 8.05
C ASN A 28 -11.05 2.48 7.67
N CYS A 29 -9.91 2.66 7.00
CA CYS A 29 -9.05 1.57 6.56
C CYS A 29 -8.53 0.71 7.72
N MET A 30 -8.34 1.32 8.89
CA MET A 30 -7.71 0.66 10.04
C MET A 30 -8.67 -0.16 10.90
N THR A 31 -9.97 0.03 10.69
CA THR A 31 -11.02 -0.75 11.34
C THR A 31 -11.63 -1.77 10.39
N GLN A 32 -12.00 -1.40 9.16
CA GLN A 32 -12.67 -2.34 8.25
C GLN A 32 -11.74 -2.99 7.23
N GLY A 33 -10.64 -2.32 6.90
CA GLY A 33 -9.80 -2.65 5.77
C GLY A 33 -10.09 -1.78 4.55
N TRP A 34 -9.56 -2.17 3.39
CA TRP A 34 -9.60 -1.35 2.20
C TRP A 34 -9.77 -2.15 0.92
N GLU A 35 -10.30 -1.47 -0.07
CA GLU A 35 -10.43 -1.97 -1.43
C GLU A 35 -9.29 -1.42 -2.28
N ILE A 36 -8.74 -2.26 -3.15
CA ILE A 36 -7.71 -1.89 -4.12
C ILE A 36 -8.28 -2.11 -5.52
N TRP A 37 -8.30 -1.06 -6.32
CA TRP A 37 -8.70 -1.07 -7.72
C TRP A 37 -7.47 -0.91 -8.61
N ASP A 38 -7.16 -1.94 -9.41
CA ASP A 38 -6.14 -1.88 -10.45
C ASP A 38 -6.70 -1.20 -11.69
N GLN A 39 -6.27 0.04 -11.95
CA GLN A 39 -6.74 0.83 -13.08
C GLN A 39 -6.29 0.27 -14.45
N THR A 40 -5.31 -0.62 -14.47
CA THR A 40 -4.77 -1.22 -15.70
C THR A 40 -5.59 -2.43 -16.10
N THR A 41 -5.89 -3.31 -15.13
CA THR A 41 -6.61 -4.57 -15.40
C THR A 41 -8.11 -4.48 -15.15
N GLY A 42 -8.57 -3.42 -14.47
CA GLY A 42 -9.95 -3.28 -13.99
C GLY A 42 -10.31 -4.34 -12.95
N ARG A 43 -9.32 -4.86 -12.22
CA ARG A 43 -9.53 -5.86 -11.16
C ARG A 43 -9.60 -5.19 -9.80
N GLN A 44 -10.43 -5.78 -8.96
CA GLN A 44 -10.63 -5.39 -7.58
C GLN A 44 -10.05 -6.46 -6.66
N SER A 45 -9.42 -6.03 -5.58
CA SER A 45 -8.99 -6.88 -4.48
C SER A 45 -9.26 -6.21 -3.15
N PHE A 46 -9.31 -7.00 -2.09
CA PHE A 46 -9.69 -6.54 -0.76
C PHE A 46 -8.62 -6.87 0.26
N VAL A 47 -8.52 -5.99 1.24
CA VAL A 47 -7.82 -6.22 2.49
C VAL A 47 -8.83 -6.07 3.63
N GLU A 48 -8.83 -7.03 4.55
CA GLU A 48 -9.77 -7.10 5.67
C GLU A 48 -8.98 -7.13 6.99
N CYS A 49 -9.36 -6.30 7.94
CA CYS A 49 -8.74 -6.30 9.27
C CYS A 49 -9.15 -7.53 10.08
N PHE A 50 -8.22 -8.09 10.85
CA PHE A 50 -8.57 -9.11 11.84
C PHE A 50 -9.37 -8.48 12.98
N ASP A 51 -10.56 -9.02 13.26
CA ASP A 51 -11.49 -8.54 14.29
C ASP A 51 -11.70 -7.02 14.27
N GLN A 52 -11.77 -6.45 13.06
CA GLN A 52 -11.89 -5.01 12.86
C GLN A 52 -10.76 -4.15 13.46
N ASP A 53 -9.54 -4.70 13.56
CA ASP A 53 -8.38 -4.00 14.12
C ASP A 53 -7.09 -4.32 13.34
N CYS A 54 -6.81 -3.52 12.31
CA CYS A 54 -5.56 -3.64 11.55
C CYS A 54 -4.33 -3.11 12.30
N LEU A 55 -4.53 -2.25 13.31
CA LEU A 55 -3.43 -1.56 13.98
C LEU A 55 -2.70 -2.49 14.97
N THR A 56 -3.47 -3.34 15.65
CA THR A 56 -2.93 -4.21 16.70
C THR A 56 -2.92 -5.68 16.32
N LYS A 57 -3.84 -6.14 15.46
CA LYS A 57 -3.93 -7.56 15.09
C LYS A 57 -3.36 -7.84 13.70
N GLY A 58 -3.60 -6.93 12.77
CA GLY A 58 -3.16 -7.05 11.39
C GLY A 58 -4.33 -7.35 10.45
N TRP A 59 -4.02 -7.91 9.28
CA TRP A 59 -5.00 -8.00 8.19
C TRP A 59 -4.74 -9.19 7.27
N VAL A 60 -5.74 -9.48 6.45
CA VAL A 60 -5.64 -10.47 5.38
C VAL A 60 -5.88 -9.82 4.02
N GLU A 61 -5.00 -10.12 3.08
CA GLU A 61 -5.04 -9.63 1.72
C GLU A 61 -5.48 -10.76 0.79
N SER A 62 -6.44 -10.47 -0.09
CA SER A 62 -6.96 -11.44 -1.06
C SER A 62 -6.86 -10.91 -2.51
N PRO A 63 -5.64 -10.73 -3.07
CA PRO A 63 -5.47 -10.44 -4.49
C PRO A 63 -5.78 -11.69 -5.35
N GLY A 64 -7.03 -11.81 -5.78
CA GLY A 64 -7.47 -12.93 -6.62
C GLY A 64 -7.44 -14.26 -5.88
N PHE A 65 -6.53 -15.18 -6.25
CA PHE A 65 -6.44 -16.52 -5.66
C PHE A 65 -5.31 -16.69 -4.64
N ASN A 66 -4.38 -15.74 -4.55
CA ASN A 66 -3.30 -15.79 -3.59
C ASN A 66 -3.71 -14.99 -2.37
N ARG A 67 -3.74 -15.63 -1.20
CA ARG A 67 -4.10 -15.01 0.07
C ARG A 67 -2.87 -14.94 0.97
N SER A 68 -2.66 -13.78 1.58
CA SER A 68 -1.60 -13.57 2.55
C SER A 68 -2.12 -12.87 3.79
N GLU A 69 -1.54 -13.17 4.94
CA GLU A 69 -1.91 -12.60 6.22
C GLU A 69 -0.75 -11.82 6.80
N SER A 70 -1.02 -10.60 7.22
CA SER A 70 -0.10 -9.71 7.93
C SER A 70 -0.42 -9.75 9.42
N HIS A 71 0.58 -10.06 10.24
CA HIS A 71 0.45 -10.16 11.69
C HIS A 71 1.34 -9.11 12.35
N CYS A 72 0.76 -8.30 13.24
CA CYS A 72 1.50 -7.24 13.94
C CYS A 72 2.55 -7.82 14.89
N LEU A 73 3.70 -7.18 14.97
CA LEU A 73 4.69 -7.50 15.99
C LEU A 73 4.31 -6.80 17.30
N PHE A 74 4.24 -7.55 18.39
CA PHE A 74 3.92 -7.04 19.74
C PHE A 74 2.66 -6.18 19.80
N ASP A 75 1.61 -6.60 19.09
CA ASP A 75 0.31 -5.94 19.04
C ASP A 75 0.35 -4.45 18.57
N ASP A 76 1.37 -4.08 17.77
CA ASP A 76 1.56 -2.71 17.28
C ASP A 76 2.24 -2.72 15.90
N CYS A 77 1.43 -2.84 14.84
CA CYS A 77 1.93 -2.92 13.47
C CYS A 77 2.78 -1.71 13.07
N PHE A 78 2.33 -0.50 13.38
CA PHE A 78 2.98 0.73 12.90
C PHE A 78 4.04 1.28 13.84
N GLY A 79 4.12 0.84 15.09
CA GLY A 79 5.22 1.14 15.99
C GLY A 79 6.30 0.06 16.08
N LYS A 80 6.03 -1.17 15.63
CA LYS A 80 6.97 -2.31 15.71
C LYS A 80 7.23 -3.02 14.38
N GLY A 81 6.33 -2.90 13.41
CA GLY A 81 6.36 -3.65 12.16
C GLY A 81 5.43 -4.86 12.19
N TRP A 82 5.44 -5.62 11.11
CA TRP A 82 4.58 -6.78 10.91
C TRP A 82 5.28 -7.83 10.05
N GLU A 83 4.76 -9.05 10.08
CA GLU A 83 5.22 -10.15 9.24
C GLU A 83 4.09 -10.64 8.35
N VAL A 84 4.43 -10.97 7.09
CA VAL A 84 3.44 -11.41 6.10
C VAL A 84 3.67 -12.86 5.73
N PHE A 85 2.61 -13.65 5.85
CA PHE A 85 2.61 -15.09 5.66
C PHE A 85 1.72 -15.50 4.50
N SER A 86 2.13 -16.54 3.78
CA SER A 86 1.28 -17.23 2.82
C SER A 86 0.19 -18.01 3.57
N VAL A 87 -1.08 -17.78 3.26
CA VAL A 87 -2.17 -18.59 3.85
C VAL A 87 -2.12 -20.04 3.36
N ALA A 88 -1.69 -20.24 2.11
CA ALA A 88 -1.70 -21.57 1.50
C ALA A 88 -0.61 -22.49 2.08
N THR A 89 0.53 -21.93 2.47
CA THR A 89 1.69 -22.72 2.92
C THR A 89 2.10 -22.46 4.37
N GLY A 90 1.68 -21.34 4.96
CA GLY A 90 2.12 -20.88 6.27
C GLY A 90 3.54 -20.28 6.28
N ASP A 91 4.17 -20.16 5.12
CA ASP A 91 5.55 -19.64 5.04
C ASP A 91 5.58 -18.13 5.22
N LEU A 92 6.60 -17.65 5.93
CA LEU A 92 6.96 -16.24 5.95
C LEU A 92 7.37 -15.80 4.53
N LEU A 93 6.68 -14.79 3.99
CA LEU A 93 6.98 -14.19 2.71
C LEU A 93 7.97 -13.03 2.88
N TYR A 94 7.63 -12.10 3.77
CA TYR A 94 8.44 -10.92 4.06
C TYR A 94 8.13 -10.37 5.47
N SER A 95 9.09 -9.63 6.01
CA SER A 95 9.00 -8.91 7.28
C SER A 95 9.11 -7.42 7.01
N VAL A 96 8.25 -6.63 7.63
CA VAL A 96 8.27 -5.17 7.59
C VAL A 96 8.81 -4.65 8.90
N ARG A 97 9.78 -3.75 8.81
CA ARG A 97 10.44 -3.13 9.97
C ARG A 97 10.31 -1.63 9.89
N CYS A 98 9.75 -1.03 10.93
CA CYS A 98 9.69 0.41 11.05
C CYS A 98 11.11 0.98 11.19
N GLU A 99 11.38 2.03 10.43
CA GLU A 99 12.61 2.78 10.57
C GLU A 99 12.60 3.60 11.85
N LYS A 100 13.79 3.98 12.26
CA LYS A 100 14.03 4.75 13.47
C LYS A 100 14.27 6.20 13.11
N ASP A 101 13.54 7.10 13.75
CA ASP A 101 13.82 8.53 13.70
C ASP A 101 15.23 8.79 14.26
N PRO A 102 16.16 9.34 13.45
CA PRO A 102 17.53 9.58 13.89
C PRO A 102 17.62 10.71 14.94
N GLU A 103 16.67 11.64 14.97
CA GLU A 103 16.65 12.78 15.89
C GLU A 103 15.97 12.41 17.22
N GLN A 104 14.84 11.70 17.15
CA GLN A 104 14.02 11.38 18.32
C GLN A 104 14.35 10.02 18.94
N ASN A 105 15.16 9.19 18.25
CA ASN A 105 15.51 7.85 18.68
C ASN A 105 14.27 6.95 18.93
N LYS A 106 13.14 7.29 18.29
CA LYS A 106 11.85 6.59 18.35
C LYS A 106 11.65 5.78 17.06
N THR A 107 11.03 4.62 17.16
CA THR A 107 10.65 3.78 16.00
C THR A 107 9.16 3.94 15.75
N ASP A 108 8.80 4.31 14.52
CA ASP A 108 7.42 4.59 14.12
C ASP A 108 7.35 4.64 12.58
N CYS A 109 6.69 3.64 11.99
CA CYS A 109 6.59 3.46 10.55
C CYS A 109 5.94 4.68 9.86
N LEU A 110 4.98 5.32 10.52
CA LEU A 110 4.13 6.34 9.90
C LEU A 110 4.76 7.74 9.91
N THR A 111 5.86 7.88 10.64
CA THR A 111 6.67 9.11 10.66
C THR A 111 8.04 8.91 10.02
N SER A 112 8.66 7.75 10.24
CA SER A 112 10.04 7.45 9.82
C SER A 112 10.13 6.59 8.57
N GLY A 113 9.02 5.98 8.13
CA GLY A 113 9.03 5.00 7.06
C GLY A 113 9.40 3.59 7.52
N TRP A 114 9.57 2.67 6.57
CA TRP A 114 9.82 1.26 6.86
C TRP A 114 10.60 0.55 5.75
N SER A 115 11.31 -0.51 6.13
CA SER A 115 11.94 -1.45 5.20
C SER A 115 11.14 -2.74 5.09
N VAL A 116 11.08 -3.28 3.87
CA VAL A 116 10.54 -4.62 3.61
C VAL A 116 11.70 -5.56 3.35
N LEU A 117 11.77 -6.66 4.10
CA LEU A 117 12.80 -7.69 3.98
C LEU A 117 12.17 -9.01 3.54
N SER A 118 12.81 -9.70 2.62
CA SER A 118 12.46 -11.09 2.30
C SER A 118 12.62 -12.00 3.52
N SER A 119 12.05 -13.20 3.46
CA SER A 119 12.22 -14.25 4.47
C SER A 119 13.69 -14.65 4.74
N ARG A 120 14.62 -14.30 3.85
CA ARG A 120 16.07 -14.49 4.02
C ARG A 120 16.79 -13.25 4.55
N GLY A 121 16.06 -12.22 4.96
CA GLY A 121 16.62 -10.97 5.50
C GLY A 121 17.21 -10.01 4.46
N ARG A 122 17.03 -10.26 3.17
CA ARG A 122 17.44 -9.30 2.11
C ARG A 122 16.39 -8.21 1.97
N MET A 123 16.81 -6.94 2.00
CA MET A 123 15.95 -5.78 1.71
C MET A 123 15.39 -5.86 0.29
N ILE A 124 14.07 -5.74 0.18
CA ILE A 124 13.29 -5.75 -1.06
C ILE A 124 12.96 -4.31 -1.46
N SER A 125 12.56 -3.50 -0.49
CA SER A 125 12.24 -2.09 -0.67
C SER A 125 12.44 -1.30 0.62
N HIS A 126 12.54 0.01 0.45
CA HIS A 126 12.60 1.00 1.51
C HIS A 126 11.53 2.06 1.25
N THR A 127 10.78 2.43 2.29
CA THR A 127 9.68 3.39 2.20
C THR A 127 10.02 4.63 3.01
N THR A 128 9.82 5.81 2.43
CA THR A 128 10.04 7.11 3.08
C THR A 128 8.76 7.92 3.15
N CYS A 129 8.40 8.40 4.34
CA CYS A 129 7.25 9.27 4.53
C CYS A 129 7.48 10.65 3.92
N LEU A 130 6.49 11.16 3.19
CA LEU A 130 6.53 12.52 2.68
C LEU A 130 6.34 13.51 3.84
N ALA A 131 7.22 14.51 3.92
CA ALA A 131 7.20 15.51 4.98
C ALA A 131 7.13 14.93 6.40
N GLY A 132 7.63 13.70 6.61
CA GLY A 132 7.62 13.01 7.89
C GLY A 132 6.24 12.52 8.36
N ASP A 133 5.25 12.46 7.48
CA ASP A 133 3.88 12.06 7.83
C ASP A 133 3.25 11.26 6.69
N CYS A 134 3.38 9.93 6.79
CA CYS A 134 2.83 8.98 5.84
C CYS A 134 1.29 8.97 5.86
N GLU A 135 0.66 9.18 7.02
CA GLU A 135 -0.79 9.12 7.15
C GLU A 135 -1.48 10.27 6.44
N LYS A 136 -0.83 11.45 6.45
CA LYS A 136 -1.37 12.67 5.89
C LYS A 136 -0.99 12.86 4.42
N TYR A 137 0.27 12.66 4.06
CA TYR A 137 0.76 13.03 2.73
C TYR A 137 1.03 11.84 1.82
N GLY A 138 1.30 10.66 2.41
CA GLY A 138 1.70 9.46 1.70
C GLY A 138 3.21 9.23 1.77
N TRP A 139 3.72 8.37 0.89
CA TRP A 139 5.09 7.88 0.95
C TRP A 139 5.63 7.52 -0.41
N ASP A 140 6.96 7.46 -0.53
CA ASP A 140 7.65 6.93 -1.70
C ASP A 140 8.29 5.58 -1.34
N ILE A 141 8.22 4.62 -2.25
CA ILE A 141 8.73 3.26 -2.11
C ILE A 141 9.88 3.09 -3.10
N GLU A 142 11.10 2.96 -2.61
CA GLU A 142 12.27 2.61 -3.42
C GLU A 142 12.44 1.10 -3.42
N LEU A 143 12.30 0.48 -4.59
CA LEU A 143 12.53 -0.94 -4.78
C LEU A 143 14.04 -1.24 -4.91
N SER A 144 14.47 -2.45 -4.58
CA SER A 144 15.88 -2.86 -4.63
C SER A 144 16.54 -2.79 -6.02
N ASN A 145 15.75 -2.60 -7.09
CA ASN A 145 16.25 -2.35 -8.45
C ASN A 145 16.35 -0.85 -8.79
N GLY A 146 16.10 0.05 -7.83
CA GLY A 146 16.12 1.50 -7.98
C GLY A 146 14.84 2.10 -8.57
N ALA A 147 13.81 1.30 -8.89
CA ALA A 147 12.52 1.84 -9.30
C ALA A 147 11.82 2.47 -8.09
N ILE A 148 11.15 3.59 -8.32
CA ILE A 148 10.38 4.29 -7.30
C ILE A 148 8.90 4.06 -7.57
N GLN A 149 8.13 3.87 -6.51
CA GLN A 149 6.67 3.95 -6.55
C GLN A 149 6.20 5.03 -5.59
N VAL A 150 5.12 5.69 -5.95
CA VAL A 150 4.68 6.95 -5.38
C VAL A 150 3.28 6.74 -4.81
N VAL A 151 3.15 6.82 -3.49
CA VAL A 151 1.87 6.77 -2.79
C VAL A 151 1.45 8.15 -2.33
N ARG A 152 0.23 8.55 -2.67
CA ARG A 152 -0.35 9.84 -2.25
C ARG A 152 -1.71 9.64 -1.62
N CYS A 153 -1.89 10.21 -0.42
CA CYS A 153 -3.17 10.18 0.27
C CYS A 153 -4.22 10.99 -0.50
N LYS A 154 -5.46 10.50 -0.45
CA LYS A 154 -6.64 11.26 -0.87
C LYS A 154 -7.04 12.18 0.30
N ASP A 155 -7.44 13.41 0.00
CA ASP A 155 -7.94 14.39 0.98
C ASP A 155 -7.03 14.57 2.23
N GLU A 156 -5.71 14.48 2.03
CA GLU A 156 -4.71 14.54 3.11
C GLU A 156 -4.95 13.53 4.26
N SER A 157 -5.58 12.38 3.97
CA SER A 157 -5.84 11.35 4.97
C SER A 157 -5.91 9.96 4.34
N CYS A 158 -4.77 9.26 4.32
CA CYS A 158 -4.66 7.93 3.72
C CYS A 158 -5.61 6.93 4.38
N PHE A 159 -5.69 6.90 5.71
CA PHE A 159 -6.41 5.85 6.43
C PHE A 159 -7.90 6.14 6.65
N ASN A 160 -8.37 7.32 6.26
CA ASN A 160 -9.80 7.64 6.22
C ASN A 160 -10.33 7.69 4.78
N SER A 161 -9.55 8.26 3.85
CA SER A 161 -10.00 8.52 2.47
C SER A 161 -9.38 7.59 1.43
N GLY A 162 -8.34 6.84 1.79
CA GLY A 162 -7.57 6.00 0.89
C GLY A 162 -6.42 6.73 0.20
N TRP A 163 -5.78 6.07 -0.76
CA TRP A 163 -4.58 6.58 -1.43
C TRP A 163 -4.52 6.13 -2.89
N THR A 164 -3.58 6.70 -3.63
CA THR A 164 -3.20 6.23 -4.97
C THR A 164 -1.76 5.79 -4.98
N LEU A 165 -1.46 4.69 -5.68
CA LEU A 165 -0.11 4.17 -5.89
C LEU A 165 0.20 4.24 -7.39
N ARG A 166 1.32 4.86 -7.75
CA ARG A 166 1.79 4.98 -9.14
C ARG A 166 3.28 4.63 -9.25
N PRO A 167 3.78 4.23 -10.43
CA PRO A 167 5.23 4.14 -10.69
C PRO A 167 5.87 5.54 -10.80
#